data_AF-A0A443YIR2-F1
#
_entry.id   AF-A0A443YIR2-F1
#
_cell.length_a   1.000
_cell.length_b   1.000
_cell.length_c   1.000
_cell.angle_alpha   90.00
_cell.angle_beta   90.00
_cell.angle_gamma   90.00
#
_symmetry.space_group_name_H-M   'P 1'
#
loop_
_entity.id
_entity.type
_entity.pdbx_description
1 polymer ?
#
loop_
_entity_poly.entity_id
_entity_poly.type
_entity_poly.pdbx_seq_one_letter_code
_entity_poly.pdbx_strand_id
1 'polypeptide(L)' 'MSQSEQKNNPLHGKTLEHIVTRLSEHYGWAELGYLLRFNCFIKDPSVKSSLKFLRKQEWARQQVEQLYLDTFKN' A
#
# COMPACT_ATOMS: atom_id res chain seq x y z
N MET A 1 11.59 -24.46 -15.51
CA MET A 1 11.86 -23.01 -15.43
C MET A 1 11.64 -22.60 -13.99
N SER A 2 12.61 -21.88 -13.45
CA SER A 2 13.07 -21.98 -12.07
C SER A 2 12.14 -21.36 -11.01
N GLN A 3 11.95 -22.14 -9.95
CA GLN A 3 11.85 -21.75 -8.54
C GLN A 3 10.58 -21.03 -8.04
N SER A 4 9.67 -21.88 -7.56
CA SER A 4 8.68 -21.64 -6.51
C SER A 4 9.28 -21.03 -5.24
N GLU A 5 8.90 -19.80 -4.87
CA GLU A 5 9.25 -19.21 -3.58
C GLU A 5 8.03 -18.65 -2.84
N GLN A 6 7.64 -19.43 -1.83
CA GLN A 6 6.97 -19.03 -0.58
C GLN A 6 5.44 -19.01 -0.54
N LYS A 7 4.93 -20.24 -0.54
CA LYS A 7 3.82 -20.73 0.31
C LYS A 7 3.94 -20.17 1.75
N ASN A 8 2.84 -19.59 2.27
CA ASN A 8 2.56 -19.27 3.69
C ASN A 8 3.26 -18.06 4.35
N ASN A 9 2.67 -16.86 4.22
CA ASN A 9 2.49 -15.96 5.37
C ASN A 9 1.38 -14.93 5.10
N PRO A 10 0.11 -15.22 5.43
CA PRO A 10 -1.00 -14.31 5.15
C PRO A 10 -0.99 -13.02 5.99
N LEU A 11 -0.36 -12.97 7.18
CA LEU A 11 -0.42 -11.80 8.07
C LEU A 11 0.80 -11.56 9.00
N HIS A 12 1.96 -12.22 8.81
CA HIS A 12 3.05 -12.02 9.77
C HIS A 12 3.76 -10.66 9.55
N GLY A 13 3.44 -9.66 10.39
CA GLY A 13 4.21 -8.40 10.50
C GLY A 13 4.03 -7.43 9.32
N LYS A 14 2.81 -7.24 8.81
CA LYS A 14 2.55 -6.28 7.72
C LYS A 14 2.83 -4.86 8.18
N THR A 15 3.98 -4.33 7.78
CA THR A 15 4.34 -2.94 7.97
C THR A 15 3.52 -2.05 7.03
N LEU A 16 3.47 -0.76 7.33
CA LEU A 16 2.88 0.23 6.43
C LEU A 16 3.49 0.18 5.02
N GLU A 17 4.75 -0.24 4.93
CA GLU A 17 5.45 -0.46 3.66
C GLU A 17 4.78 -1.56 2.86
N HIS A 18 4.55 -2.71 3.51
CA HIS A 18 3.90 -3.85 2.90
C HIS A 18 2.47 -3.53 2.43
N ILE A 19 1.72 -2.74 3.22
CA ILE A 19 0.37 -2.30 2.88
C ILE A 19 0.37 -1.49 1.59
N VAL A 20 1.23 -0.46 1.52
CA VAL A 20 1.34 0.42 0.34
C VAL A 20 1.80 -0.36 -0.87
N THR A 21 2.82 -1.22 -0.72
CA THR A 21 3.31 -2.07 -1.81
C THR A 21 2.19 -2.95 -2.36
N ARG A 22 1.47 -3.69 -1.50
CA ARG A 22 0.36 -4.56 -1.92
C ARG A 22 -0.78 -3.82 -2.60
N LEU A 23 -1.17 -2.67 -2.07
CA LEU A 23 -2.19 -1.82 -2.68
C LEU A 23 -1.72 -1.32 -4.05
N SER A 24 -0.45 -0.91 -4.17
CA SER A 24 0.11 -0.43 -5.43
C SER A 24 0.27 -1.53 -6.47
N GLU A 25 0.53 -2.76 -6.07
CA GLU A 25 0.58 -3.93 -6.96
C GLU A 25 -0.82 -4.35 -7.42
N HIS A 26 -1.85 -4.17 -6.58
CA HIS A 26 -3.22 -4.55 -6.89
C HIS A 26 -3.96 -3.50 -7.74
N TYR A 27 -3.94 -2.24 -7.33
CA TYR A 27 -4.65 -1.15 -8.01
C TYR A 27 -3.76 -0.35 -8.97
N GLY A 28 -2.46 -0.27 -8.68
CA GLY A 28 -1.60 0.72 -9.32
C GLY A 28 -1.63 2.08 -8.63
N TRP A 29 -0.57 2.86 -8.84
CA TRP A 29 -0.41 4.17 -8.19
C TRP A 29 -1.42 5.22 -8.66
N ALA A 30 -1.82 5.18 -9.94
CA ALA A 30 -2.80 6.11 -10.49
C ALA A 30 -4.17 5.94 -9.81
N GLU A 31 -4.63 4.69 -9.68
CA GLU A 31 -5.89 4.36 -9.01
C GLU A 31 -5.83 4.67 -7.51
N LEU A 32 -4.73 4.38 -6.82
CA LEU A 32 -4.57 4.79 -5.42
C LEU A 32 -4.61 6.31 -5.25
N GLY A 33 -3.98 7.03 -6.18
CA GLY A 33 -4.08 8.48 -6.26
C GLY A 33 -5.51 8.96 -6.48
N TYR A 34 -6.34 8.21 -7.22
CA TYR A 34 -7.73 8.56 -7.46
C TYR A 34 -8.64 8.23 -6.25
N LEU A 35 -8.48 7.03 -5.68
CA LEU A 35 -9.26 6.53 -4.54
C LEU A 35 -9.01 7.36 -3.28
N LEU A 36 -7.74 7.60 -2.95
CA LEU A 36 -7.35 8.32 -1.74
C LEU A 36 -7.14 9.82 -1.98
N ARG A 37 -7.08 10.26 -3.25
CA ARG A 37 -6.80 11.66 -3.64
C ARG A 37 -5.51 12.22 -3.04
N PHE A 38 -4.51 11.36 -2.83
CA PHE A 38 -3.21 11.79 -2.33
C PHE A 38 -2.26 12.10 -3.48
N ASN A 39 -1.80 13.36 -3.51
CA ASN A 39 -0.80 13.82 -4.48
C ASN A 39 0.51 13.01 -4.43
N CYS A 40 0.85 12.37 -3.30
CA CYS A 40 2.05 11.55 -3.20
C CYS A 40 2.01 10.34 -4.14
N PHE A 41 0.84 9.79 -4.44
CA PHE A 41 0.69 8.66 -5.36
C PHE A 41 0.62 9.08 -6.83
N ILE A 42 0.38 10.36 -7.11
CA ILE A 42 0.28 10.88 -8.48
C ILE A 42 1.61 11.48 -8.94
N LYS A 43 2.26 12.26 -8.06
CA LYS A 43 3.46 13.03 -8.42
C LYS A 43 4.77 12.25 -8.23
N ASP A 44 4.85 11.45 -7.17
CA ASP A 44 6.04 10.67 -6.82
C ASP A 44 5.63 9.25 -6.37
N PRO A 45 5.05 8.44 -7.29
CA PRO A 45 4.52 7.10 -6.99
C PRO A 45 5.64 6.15 -6.57
N SER A 46 5.94 6.11 -5.28
CA SER A 46 7.01 5.31 -4.72
C SER A 46 6.77 5.03 -3.26
N VAL A 47 6.97 3.77 -2.88
CA VAL A 47 6.73 3.27 -1.52
C VAL A 47 7.46 4.12 -0.47
N LYS A 48 8.73 4.47 -0.69
CA LYS A 48 9.51 5.33 0.22
C LYS A 48 8.91 6.74 0.39
N SER A 49 8.44 7.34 -0.70
CA SER A 49 7.84 8.68 -0.70
C SER A 49 6.49 8.67 0.03
N SER A 50 5.66 7.66 -0.27
CA SER A 50 4.40 7.42 0.43
C SER A 50 4.61 7.17 1.91
N LEU A 51 5.56 6.32 2.31
CA LEU A 51 5.88 6.09 3.71
C LEU A 51 6.30 7.36 4.45
N LYS A 52 7.14 8.19 3.82
CA LYS A 52 7.55 9.48 4.40
C LYS A 52 6.34 10.41 4.60
N PHE A 53 5.39 10.40 3.67
CA PHE A 53 4.14 11.14 3.77
C PHE A 53 3.22 10.58 4.88
N LEU A 54 2.97 9.28 4.88
CA LEU A 54 2.10 8.59 5.85
C LEU A 54 2.70 8.55 7.28
N ARG A 55 4.01 8.78 7.43
CA ARG A 55 4.65 9.03 8.74
C ARG A 55 4.40 10.44 9.25
N LYS A 56 4.23 11.42 8.34
CA LYS A 56 3.92 12.80 8.70
C LYS A 56 2.43 13.06 8.86
N GLN A 57 1.58 12.30 8.18
CA GLN A 57 0.13 12.47 8.17
C GLN A 57 -0.53 11.19 8.66
N GLU A 58 -0.86 11.14 9.95
CA GLU A 58 -1.45 9.95 10.59
C GLU A 58 -2.84 9.63 10.05
N TRP A 59 -3.68 10.63 9.75
CA TRP A 59 -4.99 10.42 9.12
C TRP A 59 -4.86 9.77 7.73
N ALA A 60 -3.83 10.12 6.96
CA ALA A 60 -3.58 9.52 5.66
C ALA A 60 -3.15 8.05 5.79
N ARG A 61 -2.36 7.74 6.82
CA ARG A 61 -2.01 6.36 7.18
C ARG A 61 -3.27 5.53 7.43
N GLN A 62 -4.16 6.03 8.28
CA GLN A 62 -5.38 5.29 8.62
C GLN A 62 -6.25 5.03 7.38
N GLN A 63 -6.37 5.98 6.45
CA GLN A 63 -7.11 5.77 5.21
C GLN A 63 -6.49 4.69 4.31
N VAL A 64 -5.17 4.67 4.18
CA VAL A 64 -4.46 3.60 3.43
C VAL A 64 -4.67 2.24 4.08
N GLU A 65 -4.59 2.17 5.42
CA GLU A 65 -4.84 0.93 6.16
C GLU A 65 -6.30 0.46 6.00
N GLN A 66 -7.27 1.38 6.07
CA GLN A 66 -8.68 1.06 5.83
C GLN A 66 -8.91 0.53 4.41
N LEU A 67 -8.35 1.18 3.39
CA LEU A 67 -8.46 0.71 2.00
C LEU A 67 -7.89 -0.70 1.84
N TYR A 68 -6.75 -0.98 2.48
CA TYR A 68 -6.15 -2.31 2.47
C TYR A 68 -7.05 -3.36 3.13
N LEU A 69 -7.71 -3.03 4.24
CA LEU A 69 -8.68 -3.93 4.85
C LEU A 69 -9.88 -4.15 3.92
N ASP A 70 -10.43 -3.11 3.31
CA ASP A 70 -11.56 -3.22 2.37
C ASP A 70 -11.23 -4.14 1.18
N THR A 71 -10.00 -4.04 0.66
CA THR A 71 -9.55 -4.80 -0.51
C THR A 71 -9.24 -6.26 -0.21
N PHE A 72 -8.59 -6.55 0.92
CA PHE A 72 -8.01 -7.87 1.20
C PHE A 72 -8.67 -8.64 2.35
N LYS A 73 -9.61 -8.05 3.10
CA LYS A 73 -10.26 -8.66 4.27
C LYS A 73 -11.57 -9.38 3.92
N ASN A 74 -11.65 -9.99 2.75
CA ASN A 74 -12.77 -10.85 2.34
C ASN A 74 -12.43 -12.33 2.53
#